data_AF-A0A2A4RTI3-F1
#
_entry.id   AF-A0A2A4RTI3-F1
#
_cell.length_a   1.000
_cell.length_b   1.000
_cell.length_c   1.000
_cell.angle_alpha   90.00
_cell.angle_beta   90.00
_cell.angle_gamma   90.00
#
_symmetry.space_group_name_H-M   'P 1'
#
loop_
_entity.id
_entity.type
_entity.pdbx_description
1 polymer ?
#
loop_
_entity_poly.entity_id
_entity_poly.type
_entity_poly.pdbx_seq_one_letter_code
_entity_poly.pdbx_strand_id
1 'polypeptide(L)'
;MKLTQKQIQFIENYLIEQGVKYWDVRIELIDHIVSEIECKKDLSLDFKKEVINISNNLGYNSYSVRKRLNEKTKSIRKHYNKLIITNAKRLFTSLKSVILIVFILCIYTSLYVYFSATLFVKLGIAIYLISFILVSMSVTPQLIKRKRSIYLDNACSIIISPFLIFNGFFVLVNNIEAKSIALLFVLPIYLLFTYCCWLVYRETYIKTQRIHKELNSI
;
A
#
# COMPACT_ATOMS: atom_id res chain seq x y z
N MET A 1 -16.48 -8.19 32.76
CA MET A 1 -17.78 -8.52 32.08
C MET A 1 -17.50 -8.66 30.59
N LYS A 2 -18.24 -9.49 29.82
CA LYS A 2 -18.11 -9.49 28.35
C LYS A 2 -19.11 -8.54 27.70
N LEU A 3 -18.68 -7.75 26.72
CA LEU A 3 -19.57 -6.84 26.00
C LEU A 3 -20.48 -7.57 25.00
N THR A 4 -21.71 -7.09 24.86
CA THR A 4 -22.67 -7.58 23.86
C THR A 4 -22.35 -7.04 22.46
N GLN A 5 -22.80 -7.74 21.42
CA GLN A 5 -22.61 -7.29 20.04
C GLN A 5 -23.20 -5.89 19.78
N LYS A 6 -24.34 -5.55 20.42
CA LYS A 6 -24.94 -4.20 20.34
C LYS A 6 -24.04 -3.12 20.96
N GLN A 7 -23.37 -3.43 22.07
CA GLN A 7 -22.41 -2.52 22.71
C GLN A 7 -21.16 -2.33 21.85
N ILE A 8 -20.66 -3.40 21.23
CA ILE A 8 -19.53 -3.31 20.29
C ILE A 8 -19.92 -2.49 19.05
N GLN A 9 -21.12 -2.69 18.50
CA GLN A 9 -21.63 -1.91 17.38
C GLN A 9 -21.75 -0.42 17.72
N PHE A 10 -22.16 -0.09 18.96
CA PHE A 10 -22.16 1.29 19.43
C PHE A 10 -20.75 1.91 19.42
N ILE A 11 -19.74 1.18 19.92
CA ILE A 11 -18.34 1.64 19.90
C ILE A 11 -17.87 1.85 18.45
N GLU A 12 -18.18 0.92 17.55
CA GLU A 12 -17.81 1.06 16.14
C GLU A 12 -18.43 2.32 15.52
N ASN A 13 -19.74 2.53 15.70
CA ASN A 13 -20.44 3.70 15.16
C ASN A 13 -19.88 5.00 15.73
N TYR A 14 -19.62 5.05 17.04
CA TYR A 14 -18.98 6.19 17.68
C TYR A 14 -17.60 6.50 17.08
N LEU A 15 -16.76 5.49 16.83
CA LEU A 15 -15.45 5.69 16.18
C LEU A 15 -15.58 6.17 14.72
N ILE A 16 -16.61 5.73 14.00
CA ILE A 16 -16.92 6.23 12.65
C ILE A 16 -17.28 7.71 12.71
N GLU A 17 -18.13 8.12 13.65
CA GLU A 17 -18.51 9.52 13.89
C GLU A 17 -17.29 10.39 14.28
N GLN A 18 -16.34 9.83 15.03
CA GLN A 18 -15.05 10.50 15.34
C GLN A 18 -14.05 10.54 14.16
N GLY A 19 -14.43 10.00 12.99
CA GLY A 19 -13.65 10.11 11.75
C GLY A 19 -12.66 8.98 11.50
N VAL A 20 -12.79 7.82 12.19
CA VAL A 20 -11.93 6.66 11.95
C VAL A 20 -12.36 5.90 10.68
N LYS A 21 -11.76 6.29 9.55
CA LYS A 21 -12.12 5.78 8.21
C LYS A 21 -11.67 4.34 7.94
N TYR A 22 -10.57 3.91 8.55
CA TYR A 22 -9.91 2.63 8.27
C TYR A 22 -10.45 1.51 9.14
N TRP A 23 -10.93 0.42 8.53
CA TRP A 23 -11.56 -0.67 9.29
C TRP A 23 -10.58 -1.41 10.20
N ASP A 24 -9.35 -1.59 9.74
CA ASP A 24 -8.26 -2.25 10.49
C ASP A 24 -7.80 -1.40 11.68
N VAL A 25 -7.87 -0.08 11.56
CA VAL A 25 -7.67 0.84 12.69
C VAL A 25 -8.87 0.81 13.64
N ARG A 26 -10.11 0.77 13.13
CA ARG A 26 -11.31 0.69 13.99
C ARG A 26 -11.26 -0.54 14.88
N ILE A 27 -10.89 -1.70 14.35
CA ILE A 27 -10.82 -2.95 15.13
C ILE A 27 -9.81 -2.85 16.27
N GLU A 28 -8.62 -2.30 16.01
CA GLU A 28 -7.61 -2.05 17.05
C GLU A 28 -8.13 -1.10 18.14
N LEU A 29 -8.84 -0.03 17.75
CA LEU A 29 -9.43 0.90 18.72
C LEU A 29 -10.59 0.27 19.51
N ILE A 30 -11.42 -0.54 18.86
CA ILE A 30 -12.49 -1.31 19.52
C ILE A 30 -11.87 -2.25 20.54
N ASP A 31 -10.83 -3.00 20.19
CA ASP A 31 -10.14 -3.94 21.09
C ASP A 31 -9.61 -3.24 22.35
N HIS A 32 -9.00 -2.06 22.18
CA HIS A 32 -8.57 -1.23 23.32
C HIS A 32 -9.74 -0.76 24.20
N ILE A 33 -10.81 -0.23 23.60
CA ILE A 33 -11.98 0.27 24.36
C ILE A 33 -12.69 -0.88 25.08
N VAL A 34 -12.89 -2.02 24.40
CA VAL A 34 -13.49 -3.22 24.96
C VAL A 34 -12.66 -3.70 26.14
N SER A 35 -11.35 -3.89 25.97
CA SER A 35 -10.46 -4.36 27.04
C SER A 35 -10.53 -3.47 28.30
N GLU A 36 -10.51 -2.14 28.12
CA GLU A 36 -10.62 -1.18 29.23
C GLU A 36 -11.99 -1.23 29.92
N ILE A 37 -13.08 -1.41 29.17
CA ILE A 37 -14.43 -1.56 29.74
C ILE A 37 -14.57 -2.88 30.47
N GLU A 38 -14.07 -3.98 29.91
CA GLU A 38 -14.19 -5.31 30.49
C GLU A 38 -13.39 -5.48 31.78
N CYS A 39 -12.30 -4.71 31.93
CA CYS A 39 -11.50 -4.58 33.15
C CYS A 39 -12.19 -3.81 34.28
N LYS A 40 -13.22 -3.00 33.98
CA LYS A 40 -13.99 -2.29 35.02
C LYS A 40 -14.95 -3.25 35.70
N LYS A 41 -14.83 -3.35 37.04
CA LYS A 41 -15.67 -4.23 37.87
C LYS A 41 -17.11 -3.72 38.00
N ASP A 42 -17.30 -2.41 37.97
CA ASP A 42 -18.60 -1.75 37.99
C ASP A 42 -18.75 -0.88 36.73
N LEU A 43 -19.52 -1.35 35.74
CA LEU A 43 -20.05 -0.40 34.77
C LEU A 43 -21.07 0.45 35.51
N SER A 44 -20.76 1.75 35.68
CA SER A 44 -21.77 2.73 36.04
C SER A 44 -22.96 2.61 35.07
N LEU A 45 -24.17 2.98 35.53
CA LEU A 45 -25.45 2.82 34.81
C LEU A 45 -25.48 3.39 33.36
N ASP A 46 -24.44 4.11 32.93
CA ASP A 46 -24.34 4.73 31.61
C ASP A 46 -23.13 4.24 30.80
N PHE A 47 -23.30 3.09 30.12
CA PHE A 47 -22.32 2.51 29.20
C PHE A 47 -21.81 3.53 28.15
N LYS A 48 -22.68 4.41 27.64
CA LYS A 48 -22.29 5.36 26.58
C LYS A 48 -21.32 6.40 27.13
N LYS A 49 -21.62 6.94 28.31
CA LYS A 49 -20.74 7.88 29.01
C LYS A 49 -19.39 7.26 29.31
N GLU A 50 -19.37 5.97 29.66
CA GLU A 50 -18.12 5.24 29.93
C GLU A 50 -17.26 5.08 28.66
N VAL A 51 -17.88 4.73 27.53
CA VAL A 51 -17.20 4.66 26.22
C VAL A 51 -16.58 6.01 25.85
N ILE A 52 -17.34 7.11 26.01
CA ILE A 52 -16.85 8.47 25.72
C ILE A 52 -15.68 8.82 26.65
N ASN A 53 -15.80 8.53 27.94
CA ASN A 53 -14.76 8.83 28.92
C ASN A 53 -13.46 8.05 28.63
N ILE A 54 -13.56 6.75 28.40
CA ILE A 54 -12.41 5.89 28.02
C ILE A 54 -11.83 6.36 26.70
N SER A 55 -12.66 6.62 25.69
CA SER A 55 -12.22 7.17 24.41
C SER A 55 -11.44 8.47 24.57
N ASN A 56 -11.89 9.39 25.43
CA ASN A 56 -11.21 10.65 25.69
C ASN A 56 -9.90 10.44 26.44
N ASN A 57 -9.88 9.56 27.45
CA ASN A 57 -8.68 9.21 28.22
C ASN A 57 -7.60 8.54 27.36
N LEU A 58 -8.01 7.68 26.43
CA LEU A 58 -7.12 7.07 25.44
C LEU A 58 -6.69 8.07 24.35
N GLY A 59 -7.22 9.29 24.37
CA GLY A 59 -6.95 10.31 23.37
C GLY A 59 -7.45 9.88 22.00
N TYR A 60 -8.72 9.50 21.88
CA TYR A 60 -9.39 9.23 20.61
C TYR A 60 -10.31 10.39 20.19
N ASN A 61 -9.87 11.63 20.43
CA ASN A 61 -10.47 12.79 19.78
C ASN A 61 -9.96 12.92 18.33
N SER A 62 -10.66 13.69 17.51
CA SER A 62 -10.38 13.82 16.07
C SER A 62 -8.92 14.21 15.75
N TYR A 63 -8.31 15.08 16.55
CA TYR A 63 -6.91 15.50 16.36
C TYR A 63 -5.90 14.40 16.69
N SER A 64 -6.05 13.75 17.85
CA SER A 64 -5.14 12.70 18.31
C SER A 64 -5.27 11.43 17.46
N VAL A 65 -6.48 11.09 17.01
CA VAL A 65 -6.71 10.04 16.01
C VAL A 65 -5.92 10.33 14.74
N ARG A 66 -6.00 11.57 14.21
CA ARG A 66 -5.24 11.95 13.01
C ARG A 66 -3.74 11.86 13.23
N LYS A 67 -3.23 12.29 14.38
CA LYS A 67 -1.81 12.17 14.73
C LYS A 67 -1.36 10.70 14.77
N ARG A 68 -2.11 9.83 15.44
CA ARG A 68 -1.84 8.38 15.51
C ARG A 68 -1.90 7.73 14.12
N LEU A 69 -2.86 8.12 13.28
CA LEU A 69 -2.95 7.67 11.89
C LEU A 69 -1.71 8.07 11.07
N ASN A 70 -1.21 9.29 11.24
CA ASN A 70 0.02 9.74 10.57
C ASN A 70 1.25 8.97 11.05
N GLU A 71 1.38 8.74 12.36
CA GLU A 71 2.47 7.95 12.94
C GLU A 71 2.42 6.49 12.45
N LYS A 72 1.24 5.88 12.43
CA LYS A 72 1.04 4.52 11.91
C LYS A 72 1.33 4.45 10.42
N THR A 73 0.88 5.43 9.63
CA THR A 73 1.22 5.57 8.20
C THR A 73 2.73 5.66 7.99
N LYS A 74 3.44 6.46 8.80
CA LYS A 74 4.90 6.60 8.73
C LYS A 74 5.61 5.27 9.06
N SER A 75 5.14 4.56 10.08
CA SER A 75 5.63 3.23 10.43
C SER A 75 5.43 2.22 9.30
N ILE A 76 4.22 2.17 8.72
CA ILE A 76 3.87 1.32 7.58
C ILE A 76 4.79 1.61 6.38
N ARG A 77 4.97 2.90 6.03
CA ARG A 77 5.87 3.29 4.94
C ARG A 77 7.31 2.88 5.20
N LYS A 78 7.81 3.05 6.42
CA LYS A 78 9.17 2.61 6.80
C LYS A 78 9.31 1.09 6.65
N HIS A 79 8.30 0.34 7.09
CA HIS A 79 8.24 -1.11 6.93
C HIS A 79 8.23 -1.52 5.46
N TYR A 80 7.38 -0.91 4.64
CA TYR A 80 7.30 -1.21 3.21
C TYR A 80 8.57 -0.83 2.45
N ASN A 81 9.19 0.31 2.74
CA ASN A 81 10.49 0.66 2.15
C ASN A 81 11.56 -0.38 2.47
N LYS A 82 11.58 -0.91 3.71
CA LYS A 82 12.47 -2.01 4.09
C LYS A 82 12.18 -3.27 3.26
N LEU A 83 10.91 -3.61 3.03
CA LEU A 83 10.52 -4.75 2.19
C LEU A 83 10.93 -4.56 0.73
N ILE A 84 10.74 -3.37 0.16
CA ILE A 84 11.19 -3.04 -1.21
C ILE A 84 12.70 -3.26 -1.34
N ILE A 85 13.49 -2.72 -0.41
CA ILE A 85 14.95 -2.88 -0.41
C ILE A 85 15.33 -4.35 -0.25
N THR A 86 14.63 -5.09 0.61
CA THR A 86 14.86 -6.53 0.81
C THR A 86 14.56 -7.32 -0.45
N ASN A 87 13.46 -7.02 -1.13
CA ASN A 87 13.07 -7.64 -2.40
C ASN A 87 14.06 -7.32 -3.51
N ALA A 88 14.51 -6.07 -3.61
CA ALA A 88 15.54 -5.66 -4.55
C ALA A 88 16.85 -6.43 -4.30
N LYS A 89 17.32 -6.50 -3.05
CA LYS A 89 18.51 -7.30 -2.70
C LYS A 89 18.36 -8.76 -3.10
N ARG A 90 17.21 -9.38 -2.80
CA ARG A 90 16.92 -10.78 -3.15
C ARG A 90 17.03 -11.05 -4.65
N LEU A 91 16.59 -10.11 -5.49
CA LEU A 91 16.72 -10.22 -6.95
C LEU A 91 18.18 -10.27 -7.41
N PHE A 92 19.08 -9.56 -6.72
CA PHE A 92 20.50 -9.53 -7.05
C PHE A 92 21.35 -10.56 -6.28
N THR A 93 20.79 -11.26 -5.29
CA THR A 93 21.50 -12.32 -4.54
C THR A 93 21.33 -13.69 -5.17
N SER A 94 20.19 -13.96 -5.83
CA SER A 94 19.94 -15.24 -6.48
C SER A 94 20.62 -15.31 -7.84
N LEU A 95 21.55 -16.27 -8.03
CA LEU A 95 22.22 -16.50 -9.33
C LEU A 95 21.22 -16.65 -10.48
N LYS A 96 20.13 -17.39 -10.25
CA LYS A 96 19.07 -17.58 -11.26
C LYS A 96 18.41 -16.26 -11.65
N SER A 97 18.17 -15.38 -10.68
CA SER A 97 17.56 -14.07 -10.90
C SER A 97 18.52 -13.12 -11.60
N VAL A 98 19.80 -13.12 -11.22
CA VAL A 98 20.85 -12.31 -11.86
C VAL A 98 21.02 -12.72 -13.32
N ILE A 99 21.13 -14.02 -13.62
CA ILE A 99 21.24 -14.54 -15.00
C ILE A 99 20.03 -14.09 -15.82
N LEU A 100 18.82 -14.21 -15.28
CA LEU A 100 17.60 -13.77 -15.97
C LEU A 100 17.59 -12.26 -16.24
N ILE A 101 17.99 -11.44 -15.26
CA ILE A 101 18.06 -9.98 -15.42
C ILE A 101 19.09 -9.62 -16.50
N VAL A 102 20.29 -10.20 -16.44
CA VAL A 102 21.33 -9.97 -17.45
C VAL A 102 20.85 -10.38 -18.83
N PHE A 103 20.20 -11.54 -18.95
CA PHE A 103 19.65 -12.02 -20.21
C PHE A 103 18.60 -11.05 -20.80
N ILE A 104 17.66 -10.59 -19.97
CA ILE A 104 16.65 -9.60 -20.38
C ILE A 104 17.32 -8.28 -20.79
N LEU A 105 18.32 -7.83 -20.04
CA LEU A 105 19.09 -6.61 -20.37
C LEU A 105 19.83 -6.76 -21.70
N CYS A 106 20.47 -7.90 -21.97
CA CYS A 106 21.16 -8.17 -23.23
C CYS A 106 20.19 -8.15 -24.43
N ILE A 107 19.00 -8.75 -24.29
CA ILE A 107 17.96 -8.66 -25.33
C ILE A 107 17.54 -7.20 -25.53
N TYR A 108 17.28 -6.48 -24.44
CA TYR A 108 16.83 -5.10 -24.51
C TYR A 108 17.87 -4.15 -25.12
N THR A 109 19.15 -4.32 -24.79
CA THR A 109 20.25 -3.56 -25.42
C THR A 109 20.41 -3.93 -26.89
N SER A 110 20.16 -5.19 -27.26
CA SER A 110 20.18 -5.61 -28.67
C SER A 110 19.07 -4.89 -29.46
N LEU A 111 17.86 -4.79 -28.90
CA LEU A 111 16.77 -4.02 -29.53
C LEU A 111 17.15 -2.55 -29.76
N TYR A 112 17.90 -1.94 -28.83
CA TYR A 112 18.41 -0.57 -29.00
C TYR A 112 19.40 -0.45 -30.17
N VAL A 113 20.30 -1.42 -30.36
CA VAL A 113 21.30 -1.40 -31.43
C VAL A 113 20.67 -1.63 -32.81
N TYR A 114 19.69 -2.54 -32.91
CA TYR A 114 19.11 -2.93 -34.20
C TYR A 114 17.96 -2.04 -34.65
N PHE A 115 17.24 -1.37 -33.75
CA PHE A 115 16.08 -0.54 -34.12
C PHE A 115 16.44 0.93 -34.25
N SER A 116 15.71 1.64 -35.13
CA SER A 116 15.80 3.09 -35.19
C SER A 116 15.36 3.72 -33.86
N ALA A 117 15.93 4.87 -33.51
CA ALA A 117 15.63 5.58 -32.27
C ALA A 117 14.11 5.82 -32.10
N THR A 118 13.42 6.18 -33.18
CA THR A 118 11.97 6.38 -33.21
C THR A 118 11.19 5.10 -32.87
N LEU A 119 11.56 3.97 -33.45
CA LEU A 119 10.90 2.69 -33.17
C LEU A 119 11.18 2.23 -31.73
N PHE A 120 12.43 2.34 -31.28
CA PHE A 120 12.82 2.00 -29.91
C PHE A 120 12.06 2.83 -28.87
N VAL A 121 11.93 4.14 -29.09
CA VAL A 121 11.16 5.03 -28.20
C VAL A 121 9.69 4.63 -28.14
N LYS A 122 9.06 4.35 -29.29
CA LYS A 122 7.65 3.90 -29.34
C LYS A 122 7.44 2.60 -28.56
N LEU A 123 8.32 1.62 -28.74
CA LEU A 123 8.26 0.35 -28.02
C LEU A 123 8.49 0.53 -26.52
N GLY A 124 9.48 1.34 -26.13
CA GLY A 124 9.76 1.63 -24.71
C GLY A 124 8.57 2.29 -24.01
N ILE A 125 7.94 3.28 -24.66
CA ILE A 125 6.72 3.93 -24.14
C ILE A 125 5.56 2.92 -24.07
N ALA A 126 5.39 2.07 -25.08
CA ALA A 126 4.35 1.03 -25.06
C ALA A 126 4.54 0.06 -23.88
N ILE A 127 5.75 -0.44 -23.63
CA ILE A 127 6.06 -1.31 -22.48
C ILE A 127 5.79 -0.58 -21.16
N TYR A 128 6.21 0.69 -21.04
CA TYR A 128 5.93 1.52 -19.88
C TYR A 128 4.42 1.65 -19.62
N LEU A 129 3.62 2.00 -20.63
CA LEU A 129 2.16 2.15 -20.49
C LEU A 129 1.46 0.82 -20.19
N ILE A 130 1.84 -0.27 -20.86
CA ILE A 130 1.29 -1.61 -20.60
C ILE A 130 1.53 -2.01 -19.15
N SER A 131 2.74 -1.81 -18.63
CA SER A 131 3.04 -2.13 -17.23
C SER A 131 2.19 -1.32 -16.24
N PHE A 132 1.95 -0.02 -16.54
CA PHE A 132 1.10 0.83 -15.73
C PHE A 132 -0.37 0.39 -15.76
N ILE A 133 -0.87 -0.01 -16.93
CA ILE A 133 -2.24 -0.54 -17.09
C ILE A 133 -2.39 -1.82 -16.26
N LEU A 134 -1.44 -2.76 -16.34
CA LEU A 134 -1.46 -4.00 -15.56
C LEU A 134 -1.47 -3.73 -14.04
N VAL A 135 -0.64 -2.79 -13.58
CA VAL A 135 -0.63 -2.34 -12.17
C VAL A 135 -1.98 -1.74 -11.79
N SER A 136 -2.52 -0.84 -12.62
CA SER A 136 -3.79 -0.15 -12.35
C SER A 136 -4.95 -1.13 -12.27
N MET A 137 -5.04 -2.09 -13.19
CA MET A 137 -6.03 -3.17 -13.17
C MET A 137 -5.93 -4.04 -11.91
N SER A 138 -4.73 -4.22 -11.36
CA SER A 138 -4.55 -4.97 -10.12
C SER A 138 -5.08 -4.23 -8.89
N VAL A 139 -5.16 -2.90 -8.94
CA VAL A 139 -5.55 -2.01 -7.83
C VAL A 139 -7.02 -1.59 -7.89
N THR A 140 -7.60 -1.45 -9.08
CA THR A 140 -8.98 -0.95 -9.25
C THR A 140 -10.05 -1.72 -8.48
N PRO A 141 -10.05 -3.08 -8.37
CA PRO A 141 -11.12 -3.79 -7.66
C PRO A 141 -11.16 -3.44 -6.17
N GLN A 142 -10.02 -3.03 -5.60
CA GLN A 142 -9.92 -2.67 -4.19
C GLN A 142 -10.42 -1.26 -3.93
N LEU A 143 -10.10 -0.31 -4.82
CA LEU A 143 -10.58 1.07 -4.74
C LEU A 143 -12.11 1.12 -4.85
N ILE A 144 -12.71 0.23 -5.64
CA ILE A 144 -14.17 0.15 -5.83
C ILE A 144 -14.87 -0.46 -4.61
N LYS A 145 -14.27 -1.43 -3.91
CA LYS A 145 -14.92 -2.19 -2.82
C LYS A 145 -15.14 -1.42 -1.50
N ARG A 146 -14.94 -0.10 -1.47
CA ARG A 146 -15.27 0.89 -0.40
C ARG A 146 -14.80 0.62 1.05
N LYS A 147 -14.30 -0.56 1.41
CA LYS A 147 -13.72 -0.84 2.74
C LYS A 147 -12.22 -0.52 2.75
N ARG A 148 -11.86 0.67 3.21
CA ARG A 148 -10.47 1.15 3.25
C ARG A 148 -9.69 0.50 4.40
N SER A 149 -8.56 -0.12 4.09
CA SER A 149 -7.54 -0.59 5.04
C SER A 149 -6.36 0.36 4.98
N ILE A 150 -5.80 0.77 6.12
CA ILE A 150 -4.65 1.67 6.14
C ILE A 150 -3.42 1.03 5.49
N TYR A 151 -3.25 -0.28 5.66
CA TYR A 151 -2.17 -1.03 5.03
C TYR A 151 -2.37 -1.10 3.52
N LEU A 152 -3.57 -1.43 3.07
CA LEU A 152 -3.86 -1.57 1.64
C LEU A 152 -3.76 -0.22 0.92
N ASP A 153 -4.29 0.87 1.49
CA ASP A 153 -4.16 2.22 0.92
C ASP A 153 -2.68 2.63 0.74
N ASN A 154 -1.83 2.33 1.73
CA ASN A 154 -0.40 2.59 1.62
C ASN A 154 0.27 1.67 0.58
N ALA A 155 -0.14 0.40 0.48
CA ALA A 155 0.37 -0.51 -0.53
C ALA A 155 -0.01 -0.09 -1.96
N CYS A 156 -1.24 0.38 -2.16
CA CYS A 156 -1.70 0.99 -3.42
C CYS A 156 -0.87 2.23 -3.77
N SER A 157 -0.58 3.08 -2.79
CA SER A 157 0.27 4.27 -2.99
C SER A 157 1.67 3.87 -3.43
N ILE A 158 2.22 2.80 -2.85
CA ILE A 158 3.57 2.30 -3.18
C ILE A 158 3.63 1.70 -4.58
N ILE A 159 2.66 0.86 -4.98
CA ILE A 159 2.69 0.23 -6.31
C ILE A 159 2.50 1.24 -7.45
N ILE A 160 1.82 2.37 -7.18
CA ILE A 160 1.67 3.48 -8.14
C ILE A 160 2.91 4.39 -8.18
N SER A 161 3.70 4.44 -7.10
CA SER A 161 4.83 5.38 -6.99
C SER A 161 5.90 5.29 -8.09
N PRO A 162 6.27 4.12 -8.66
CA PRO A 162 7.19 4.04 -9.78
C PRO A 162 6.69 4.82 -10.98
N PHE A 163 5.40 4.73 -11.32
CA PHE A 163 4.84 5.49 -12.43
C PHE A 163 4.97 7.01 -12.20
N LEU A 164 4.66 7.49 -10.99
CA LEU A 164 4.76 8.91 -10.67
C LEU A 164 6.21 9.43 -10.74
N ILE A 165 7.16 8.67 -10.19
CA ILE A 165 8.59 9.04 -10.20
C ILE A 165 9.14 9.05 -11.63
N PHE A 166 8.77 8.06 -12.44
CA PHE A 166 9.34 7.86 -13.76
C PHE A 166 8.65 8.67 -14.87
N ASN A 167 7.40 9.10 -14.68
CA ASN A 167 6.71 9.99 -15.62
C ASN A 167 7.46 11.32 -15.83
N GLY A 168 8.10 11.85 -14.77
CA GLY A 168 8.91 13.07 -14.86
C GLY A 168 10.03 12.98 -15.90
N PHE A 169 10.67 11.81 -16.06
CA PHE A 169 11.74 11.62 -17.04
C PHE A 169 11.24 11.72 -18.49
N PHE A 170 10.03 11.23 -18.77
CA PHE A 170 9.46 11.28 -20.12
C PHE A 170 9.06 12.67 -20.57
N VAL A 171 8.67 13.52 -19.61
CA VAL A 171 8.27 14.91 -19.86
C VAL A 171 9.49 15.82 -20.06
N LEU A 172 10.59 15.58 -19.34
CA LEU A 172 11.77 16.44 -19.38
C LEU A 172 12.64 16.25 -20.64
N VAL A 173 12.57 15.09 -21.29
CA VAL A 173 13.40 14.77 -22.46
C VAL A 173 12.57 14.88 -23.74
N ASN A 174 12.79 15.93 -24.54
CA ASN A 174 12.03 16.16 -25.77
C ASN A 174 12.73 15.66 -27.05
N ASN A 175 14.06 15.59 -27.07
CA ASN A 175 14.82 15.07 -28.21
C ASN A 175 14.69 13.54 -28.29
N ILE A 176 14.41 13.00 -29.49
CA ILE A 176 14.22 11.56 -29.74
C ILE A 176 15.48 10.74 -29.40
N GLU A 177 16.67 11.22 -29.76
CA GLU A 177 17.94 10.53 -29.46
C GLU A 177 18.24 10.54 -27.97
N ALA A 178 18.03 11.69 -27.31
CA ALA A 178 18.17 11.77 -25.86
C ALA A 178 17.14 10.86 -25.16
N LYS A 179 15.92 10.76 -25.70
CA LYS A 179 14.84 9.91 -25.15
C LYS A 179 15.14 8.43 -25.35
N SER A 180 15.73 8.01 -26.47
CA SER A 180 16.13 6.62 -26.68
C SER A 180 17.25 6.21 -25.72
N ILE A 181 18.26 7.06 -25.55
CA ILE A 181 19.34 6.84 -24.57
C ILE A 181 18.79 6.80 -23.15
N ALA A 182 17.92 7.74 -22.77
CA ALA A 182 17.29 7.74 -21.45
C ALA A 182 16.49 6.45 -21.21
N LEU A 183 15.66 6.04 -22.17
CA LEU A 183 14.86 4.82 -22.09
C LEU A 183 15.71 3.56 -21.87
N LEU A 184 16.88 3.47 -22.52
CA LEU A 184 17.80 2.34 -22.38
C LEU A 184 18.15 2.04 -20.92
N PHE A 185 18.33 3.08 -20.10
CA PHE A 185 18.69 2.94 -18.69
C PHE A 185 17.49 3.03 -17.75
N VAL A 186 16.55 3.93 -18.04
CA VAL A 186 15.44 4.26 -17.15
C VAL A 186 14.38 3.16 -17.13
N LEU A 187 14.07 2.55 -18.29
CA LEU A 187 13.00 1.55 -18.38
C LEU A 187 13.30 0.28 -17.58
N PRO A 188 14.52 -0.33 -17.66
CA PRO A 188 14.83 -1.51 -16.83
C PRO A 188 14.73 -1.22 -15.32
N ILE A 189 15.21 -0.06 -14.88
CA ILE A 189 15.12 0.36 -13.46
C ILE A 189 13.66 0.51 -13.05
N TYR A 190 12.85 1.17 -13.87
CA TYR A 190 11.42 1.31 -13.65
C TYR A 190 10.71 -0.06 -13.52
N LEU A 191 10.99 -1.01 -14.41
CA LEU A 191 10.36 -2.33 -14.39
C LEU A 191 10.78 -3.13 -13.15
N LEU A 192 12.06 -3.13 -12.79
CA LEU A 192 12.56 -3.78 -11.57
C LEU A 192 11.94 -3.15 -10.32
N PHE A 193 11.85 -1.83 -10.27
CA PHE A 193 11.26 -1.13 -9.13
C PHE A 193 9.75 -1.41 -9.03
N THR A 194 9.04 -1.38 -10.16
CA THR A 194 7.61 -1.75 -10.24
C THR A 194 7.36 -3.17 -9.77
N TYR A 195 8.21 -4.12 -10.17
CA TYR A 195 8.12 -5.50 -9.70
C TYR A 195 8.34 -5.62 -8.18
N CYS A 196 9.33 -4.92 -7.62
CA CYS A 196 9.56 -4.89 -6.17
C CYS A 196 8.35 -4.34 -5.40
N CYS A 197 7.74 -3.26 -5.89
CA CYS A 197 6.54 -2.68 -5.30
C CYS A 197 5.33 -3.61 -5.44
N TRP A 198 5.19 -4.31 -6.57
CA TRP A 198 4.14 -5.29 -6.78
C TRP A 198 4.21 -6.46 -5.79
N LEU A 199 5.41 -6.95 -5.46
CA LEU A 199 5.58 -7.98 -4.42
C LEU A 199 5.05 -7.53 -3.06
N VAL A 200 5.39 -6.32 -2.63
CA VAL A 200 4.91 -5.73 -1.36
C VAL A 200 3.39 -5.59 -1.35
N TYR A 201 2.83 -5.10 -2.46
CA TYR A 201 1.40 -4.95 -2.63
C TYR A 201 0.67 -6.28 -2.59
N ARG A 202 1.14 -7.29 -3.33
CA ARG A 202 0.54 -8.62 -3.38
C ARG A 202 0.54 -9.28 -1.99
N GLU A 203 1.67 -9.23 -1.28
CA GLU A 203 1.76 -9.78 0.08
C GLU A 203 0.79 -9.09 1.04
N THR A 204 0.71 -7.75 0.97
CA THR A 204 -0.22 -6.97 1.79
C THR A 204 -1.66 -7.33 1.46
N TYR A 205 -2.01 -7.37 0.18
CA TYR A 205 -3.37 -7.71 -0.25
C TYR A 205 -3.82 -9.08 0.26
N ILE A 206 -2.98 -10.11 0.12
CA ILE A 206 -3.30 -11.46 0.59
C ILE A 206 -3.51 -11.46 2.11
N LYS A 207 -2.63 -10.80 2.87
CA LYS A 207 -2.75 -10.69 4.33
C LYS A 207 -4.02 -9.97 4.76
N THR A 208 -4.31 -8.81 4.17
CA THR A 208 -5.50 -8.01 4.48
C THR A 208 -6.79 -8.75 4.12
N GLN A 209 -6.83 -9.46 2.99
CA GLN A 209 -7.98 -10.27 2.59
C GLN A 209 -8.21 -11.45 3.53
N ARG A 210 -7.13 -12.10 4.02
CA ARG A 210 -7.22 -13.18 5.00
C ARG A 210 -7.85 -12.69 6.31
N ILE A 211 -7.29 -11.64 6.89
CA ILE A 211 -7.80 -11.04 8.13
C ILE A 211 -9.27 -10.62 7.95
N HIS A 212 -9.61 -10.00 6.82
CA HIS A 212 -10.98 -9.58 6.57
C HIS A 212 -11.97 -10.75 6.47
N LYS A 213 -11.55 -11.88 5.89
CA LYS A 213 -12.38 -13.09 5.84
C LYS A 213 -12.60 -13.69 7.23
N GLU A 214 -11.54 -13.80 8.02
CA GLU A 214 -11.59 -14.31 9.40
C GLU A 214 -12.56 -13.48 10.27
N LEU A 215 -12.55 -12.16 10.11
CA LEU A 215 -13.44 -11.26 10.85
C LEU A 215 -14.90 -11.35 10.44
N ASN A 216 -15.21 -11.70 9.18
CA ASN A 216 -16.59 -11.86 8.72
C ASN A 216 -17.14 -13.28 8.97
N SER A 217 -16.30 -14.22 9.39
CA SER A 217 -16.71 -15.60 9.74
C SER A 217 -17.04 -15.79 11.23
N ILE A 218 -16.88 -14.74 12.04
CA ILE A 218 -17.22 -14.66 13.47
C ILE A 218 -18.54 -13.89 13.61
#